data_AF-A0A6B3HQD8-F1
#
_entry.id   AF-A0A6B3HQD8-F1
#
_cell.length_a   1.000
_cell.length_b   1.000
_cell.length_c   1.000
_cell.angle_alpha   90.00
_cell.angle_beta   90.00
_cell.angle_gamma   90.00
#
_symmetry.space_group_name_H-M   'P 1'
#
loop_
_entity.id
_entity.type
_entity.pdbx_description
1 polymer ?
#
loop_
_entity_poly.entity_id
_entity_poly.type
_entity_poly.pdbx_seq_one_letter_code
_entity_poly.pdbx_strand_id
1 'polypeptide(L)'
;MSGDDRGGAEGVGTPQPVGIDELLERVRAGYDRIGPHEASAAAADGALLVDIRYAALRDRDGLIPGALVVERNELEWRLDPQGSHRAAEAVSHDLPVVVICNEGYASSLAVVSLRQLG
;
A
#
# COMPACT_ATOMS: atom_id res chain seq x y z
N MET A 1 -13.54 5.87 59.37
CA MET A 1 -12.26 5.19 59.09
C MET A 1 -12.56 4.05 58.14
N SER A 2 -11.89 4.07 56.98
CA SER A 2 -11.59 2.96 56.06
C SER A 2 -12.78 2.17 55.49
N GLY A 3 -13.06 2.12 54.19
CA GLY A 3 -12.15 2.09 53.04
C GLY A 3 -11.86 0.63 52.69
N ASP A 4 -12.39 0.16 51.56
CA ASP A 4 -11.90 -0.94 50.69
C ASP A 4 -12.89 -1.02 49.50
N ASP A 5 -12.78 -0.16 48.48
CA ASP A 5 -11.91 -0.32 47.33
C ASP A 5 -11.85 -1.76 46.79
N ARG A 6 -12.73 -2.07 45.82
CA ARG A 6 -12.52 -3.21 44.90
C ARG A 6 -12.95 -2.83 43.49
N GLY A 7 -11.97 -2.30 42.76
CA GLY A 7 -11.60 -2.86 41.47
C GLY A 7 -12.60 -2.63 40.36
N GLY A 8 -12.62 -1.39 39.84
CA GLY A 8 -13.03 -1.17 38.46
C GLY A 8 -12.09 -1.93 37.54
N ALA A 9 -12.54 -3.07 37.02
CA ALA A 9 -11.94 -3.66 35.85
C ALA A 9 -12.20 -2.68 34.70
N GLU A 10 -11.24 -1.79 34.43
CA GLU A 10 -11.22 -1.03 33.18
C GLU A 10 -11.18 -2.06 32.06
N GLY A 11 -12.33 -2.24 31.40
CA GLY A 11 -12.41 -3.02 30.19
C GLY A 11 -11.41 -2.42 29.22
N VAL A 12 -10.38 -3.19 28.87
CA VAL A 12 -9.53 -2.91 27.71
C VAL A 12 -10.49 -2.89 26.53
N GLY A 13 -10.97 -1.71 26.16
CA GLY A 13 -11.95 -1.53 25.11
C GLY A 13 -11.35 -2.12 23.84
N THR A 14 -12.00 -3.12 23.27
CA THR A 14 -11.63 -3.61 21.95
C THR A 14 -11.64 -2.42 21.00
N PRO A 15 -10.59 -2.20 20.19
CA PRO A 15 -10.57 -1.13 19.22
C PRO A 15 -11.86 -1.18 18.41
N GLN A 16 -12.63 -0.08 18.42
CA GLN A 16 -13.84 -0.01 17.62
C GLN A 16 -13.48 -0.20 16.14
N PRO A 17 -14.25 -1.00 15.38
CA PRO A 17 -14.03 -1.15 13.95
C PRO A 17 -14.06 0.22 13.26
N VAL A 18 -13.09 0.48 12.38
CA VAL A 18 -13.03 1.71 11.59
C VAL A 18 -13.60 1.49 10.20
N GLY A 19 -14.20 2.54 9.63
CA GLY A 19 -14.65 2.54 8.24
C GLY A 19 -13.49 2.61 7.25
N ILE A 20 -13.74 2.25 5.99
CA ILE A 20 -12.71 2.29 4.94
C ILE A 20 -12.17 3.69 4.71
N ASP A 21 -13.02 4.71 4.73
CA ASP A 21 -12.60 6.10 4.48
C ASP A 21 -11.69 6.62 5.60
N GLU A 22 -12.03 6.33 6.86
CA GLU A 22 -11.21 6.67 8.03
C GLU A 22 -9.88 5.90 8.01
N LEU A 23 -9.91 4.60 7.66
CA LEU A 23 -8.69 3.82 7.51
C LEU A 23 -7.78 4.42 6.43
N LEU A 24 -8.34 4.83 5.29
CA LEU A 24 -7.59 5.46 4.21
C LEU A 24 -7.01 6.81 4.62
N GLU A 25 -7.76 7.63 5.35
CA GLU A 25 -7.24 8.90 5.89
C GLU A 25 -6.01 8.67 6.78
N ARG A 26 -6.11 7.73 7.73
CA ARG A 26 -4.99 7.36 8.63
C ARG A 26 -3.79 6.85 7.84
N VAL A 27 -4.02 5.99 6.86
CA VAL A 27 -2.96 5.43 6.02
C VAL A 27 -2.29 6.52 5.20
N ARG A 28 -3.07 7.40 4.56
CA ARG A 28 -2.57 8.50 3.72
C ARG A 28 -1.83 9.58 4.50
N ALA A 29 -2.11 9.74 5.80
CA ALA A 29 -1.32 10.63 6.66
C ALA A 29 0.12 10.14 6.89
N GLY A 30 0.40 8.85 6.63
CA GLY A 30 1.71 8.24 6.88
C GLY A 30 2.69 8.30 5.71
N TYR A 31 2.29 8.76 4.52
CA TYR A 31 3.17 8.77 3.34
C TYR A 31 2.80 9.83 2.32
N ASP A 32 3.79 10.24 1.53
CA ASP A 32 3.59 11.22 0.47
C ASP A 32 2.93 10.58 -0.75
N ARG A 33 1.85 11.22 -1.21
CA ARG A 33 1.16 10.86 -2.43
C ARG A 33 1.59 11.79 -3.54
N ILE A 34 1.98 11.20 -4.66
CA ILE A 34 2.38 11.93 -5.85
C ILE A 34 1.31 11.83 -6.93
N GLY A 35 1.21 12.87 -7.75
CA GLY A 35 0.34 12.92 -8.93
C GLY A 35 0.95 12.24 -10.16
N PRO A 36 0.21 12.14 -11.27
CA PRO A 36 0.66 11.48 -12.49
C PRO A 36 1.96 12.06 -13.09
N HIS A 37 2.13 13.38 -13.08
CA HIS A 37 3.34 14.03 -13.59
C HIS A 37 4.58 13.71 -12.73
N GLU A 38 4.41 13.70 -11.41
CA GLU A 38 5.48 13.35 -10.47
C GLU A 38 5.82 11.87 -10.55
N ALA A 39 4.83 10.99 -10.73
CA ALA A 39 5.07 9.57 -10.97
C ALA A 39 5.86 9.35 -12.27
N SER A 40 5.51 10.08 -13.34
CA SER A 40 6.26 10.05 -14.60
C SER A 40 7.70 10.52 -14.43
N ALA A 41 7.93 11.58 -13.64
CA ALA A 41 9.27 12.07 -13.33
C ALA A 41 10.06 11.05 -12.50
N ALA A 42 9.45 10.50 -11.45
CA ALA A 42 10.08 9.47 -10.61
C ALA A 42 10.49 8.24 -11.44
N ALA A 43 9.65 7.82 -12.40
CA ALA A 43 9.99 6.73 -13.30
C ALA A 43 11.19 7.04 -14.20
N ALA A 44 11.29 8.28 -14.70
CA ALA A 44 12.45 8.74 -15.46
C ALA A 44 13.74 8.74 -14.61
N ASP A 45 13.61 8.96 -13.31
CA ASP A 45 14.71 8.90 -12.34
C ASP A 45 15.00 7.48 -11.79
N GLY A 46 14.30 6.46 -12.31
CA GLY A 46 14.55 5.05 -12.00
C GLY A 46 13.56 4.40 -11.02
N ALA A 47 12.48 5.07 -10.63
CA ALA A 47 11.42 4.45 -9.85
C ALA A 47 10.65 3.41 -10.68
N LEU A 48 10.25 2.31 -10.02
CA LEU A 48 9.41 1.29 -10.62
C LEU A 48 7.93 1.68 -10.49
N LEU A 49 7.27 1.87 -11.63
CA LEU A 49 5.80 2.00 -11.66
C LEU A 49 5.17 0.61 -11.57
N VAL A 50 4.21 0.43 -10.66
CA VAL A 50 3.50 -0.84 -10.47
C VAL A 50 2.00 -0.62 -10.65
N ASP A 51 1.44 -1.17 -11.72
CA ASP A 51 0.01 -1.12 -12.00
C ASP A 51 -0.70 -2.33 -11.37
N ILE A 52 -1.52 -2.05 -10.35
CA ILE A 52 -2.24 -3.07 -9.58
C ILE A 52 -3.72 -3.21 -9.97
N ARG A 53 -4.12 -2.59 -11.07
CA ARG A 53 -5.50 -2.70 -11.59
C ARG A 53 -5.75 -4.12 -12.09
N TYR A 54 -6.96 -4.63 -11.86
CA TYR A 54 -7.39 -5.90 -12.45
C TYR A 54 -7.47 -5.81 -13.98
N ALA A 55 -7.34 -6.94 -14.67
CA ALA A 55 -7.23 -7.02 -16.13
C ALA A 55 -8.28 -6.19 -16.89
N ALA A 56 -9.56 -6.29 -16.55
CA ALA A 56 -10.62 -5.59 -17.28
C ALA A 56 -10.54 -4.04 -17.21
N LEU A 57 -9.94 -3.43 -16.18
CA LEU A 57 -9.65 -1.99 -16.21
C LEU A 57 -8.51 -1.66 -17.17
N ARG A 58 -7.48 -2.51 -17.22
CA ARG A 58 -6.34 -2.35 -18.11
C ARG A 58 -6.76 -2.53 -19.57
N ASP A 59 -7.67 -3.46 -19.84
CA ASP A 59 -8.24 -3.66 -21.18
C ASP A 59 -9.06 -2.45 -21.64
N ARG A 60 -9.79 -1.80 -20.71
CA ARG A 60 -10.60 -0.62 -20.99
C ARG A 60 -9.78 0.66 -21.15
N ASP A 61 -8.85 0.90 -20.23
CA ASP A 61 -8.16 2.19 -20.07
C ASP A 61 -6.74 2.17 -20.67
N GLY A 62 -6.26 1.01 -21.09
CA GLY A 62 -4.89 0.80 -21.54
C GLY A 62 -3.88 0.60 -20.40
N LEU A 63 -2.65 0.29 -20.81
CA LEU A 63 -1.51 0.09 -19.93
C LEU A 63 -0.66 1.36 -19.82
N ILE A 64 -0.02 1.52 -18.68
CA ILE A 64 0.97 2.57 -18.46
C ILE A 64 2.31 2.08 -19.04
N PRO A 65 2.90 2.76 -20.03
CA PRO A 65 4.17 2.33 -20.62
C PRO A 65 5.27 2.18 -19.57
N GLY A 66 5.97 1.04 -19.58
CA GLY A 66 7.06 0.74 -18.65
C GLY A 66 6.62 0.34 -17.24
N ALA A 67 5.32 0.35 -16.92
CA ALA A 67 4.84 -0.13 -15.63
C ALA A 67 4.88 -1.66 -15.56
N LEU A 68 5.36 -2.17 -14.42
CA LEU A 68 5.21 -3.56 -14.05
C LEU A 68 3.74 -3.82 -13.69
N VAL A 69 3.13 -4.79 -14.35
CA VAL A 69 1.76 -5.22 -14.06
C VAL A 69 1.80 -6.32 -13.00
N VAL A 70 1.20 -6.06 -11.85
CA VAL A 70 1.04 -7.04 -10.75
C VAL A 70 -0.32 -6.80 -10.13
N GLU A 71 -1.26 -7.74 -10.23
CA GLU A 71 -2.57 -7.53 -9.61
C GLU A 71 -2.46 -7.40 -8.09
N ARG A 72 -3.36 -6.62 -7.47
CA ARG A 72 -3.27 -6.27 -6.05
C ARG A 72 -3.13 -7.48 -5.13
N ASN A 73 -3.76 -8.60 -5.45
CA ASN A 73 -3.71 -9.83 -4.66
C ASN A 73 -2.32 -10.47 -4.63
N GLU A 74 -1.44 -10.16 -5.58
CA GLU A 74 -0.10 -10.76 -5.68
C GLU A 74 1.04 -9.84 -5.24
N LEU A 75 0.73 -8.59 -4.94
CA LEU A 75 1.71 -7.52 -4.83
C LEU A 75 2.84 -7.84 -3.86
N GLU A 76 2.51 -8.30 -2.64
CA GLU A 76 3.46 -8.50 -1.56
C GLU A 76 4.60 -9.44 -1.94
N TRP A 77 4.30 -10.62 -2.48
CA TRP A 77 5.33 -11.61 -2.84
C TRP A 77 6.00 -11.33 -4.18
N ARG A 78 5.37 -10.54 -5.05
CA ARG A 78 5.98 -10.10 -6.31
C ARG A 78 6.97 -8.96 -6.06
N LEU A 79 6.77 -8.14 -5.02
CA LEU A 79 7.62 -6.97 -4.73
C LEU A 79 8.63 -7.22 -3.59
N ASP A 80 8.55 -8.33 -2.87
CA ASP A 80 9.59 -8.76 -1.93
C ASP A 80 10.88 -9.17 -2.67
N PRO A 81 11.98 -8.41 -2.57
CA PRO A 81 13.24 -8.73 -3.26
C PRO A 81 13.93 -9.99 -2.73
N GLN A 82 13.53 -10.51 -1.56
CA GLN A 82 14.02 -11.76 -0.99
C GLN A 82 13.14 -12.96 -1.37
N GLY A 83 11.95 -12.71 -1.94
CA GLY A 83 10.95 -13.72 -2.24
C GLY A 83 11.32 -14.61 -3.42
N SER A 84 11.02 -15.91 -3.33
CA SER A 84 11.22 -16.88 -4.42
C SER A 84 10.34 -16.63 -5.65
N HIS A 85 9.24 -15.90 -5.47
CA HIS A 85 8.28 -15.56 -6.52
C HIS A 85 8.35 -14.09 -6.96
N ARG A 86 9.43 -13.37 -6.59
CA ARG A 86 9.58 -11.95 -6.88
C ARG A 86 9.57 -11.63 -8.38
N ALA A 87 9.17 -10.42 -8.70
CA ALA A 87 9.36 -9.84 -10.02
C ALA A 87 10.86 -9.62 -10.27
N ALA A 88 11.28 -9.67 -11.53
CA ALA A 88 12.69 -9.49 -11.87
C ALA A 88 13.17 -8.09 -11.48
N GLU A 89 12.27 -7.11 -11.58
CA GLU A 89 12.42 -5.70 -11.29
C GLU A 89 12.51 -5.40 -9.78
N ALA A 90 11.93 -6.24 -8.92
CA ALA A 90 12.00 -6.11 -7.47
C ALA A 90 13.36 -6.59 -6.95
N VAL A 91 14.38 -5.74 -7.11
CA VAL A 91 15.80 -6.10 -6.84
C VAL A 91 16.33 -5.63 -5.50
N SER A 92 15.65 -4.68 -4.84
CA SER A 92 16.08 -4.10 -3.57
C SER A 92 14.89 -3.51 -2.80
N HIS A 93 14.97 -3.48 -1.48
CA HIS A 93 14.04 -2.72 -0.61
C HIS A 93 14.20 -1.20 -0.78
N ASP A 94 15.40 -0.76 -1.20
CA ASP A 94 15.67 0.66 -1.47
C ASP A 94 15.17 1.12 -2.84
N LEU A 95 14.59 0.22 -3.66
CA LEU A 95 14.04 0.59 -4.97
C LEU A 95 12.82 1.51 -4.78
N PRO A 96 12.81 2.73 -5.33
CA PRO A 96 11.62 3.57 -5.26
C PRO A 96 10.48 2.93 -6.06
N VAL A 97 9.33 2.71 -5.43
CA VAL A 97 8.15 2.08 -6.05
C VAL A 97 6.97 3.04 -6.00
N VAL A 98 6.28 3.20 -7.13
CA VAL A 98 5.03 3.96 -7.23
C VAL A 98 3.90 3.00 -7.58
N VAL A 99 2.99 2.78 -6.63
CA VAL A 99 1.85 1.86 -6.80
C VAL A 99 0.64 2.60 -7.35
N ILE A 100 0.06 2.10 -8.44
CA ILE A 100 -0.99 2.77 -9.20
C ILE A 100 -2.26 1.93 -9.22
N CYS A 101 -3.38 2.55 -8.85
CA CYS A 101 -4.72 2.02 -9.08
C CYS A 101 -5.66 3.14 -9.56
N ASN A 102 -6.90 2.80 -9.90
CA ASN A 102 -7.81 3.76 -10.54
C ASN A 102 -8.26 4.92 -9.63
N GLU A 103 -8.57 4.63 -8.36
CA GLU A 103 -9.22 5.59 -7.44
C GLU A 103 -8.38 5.88 -6.19
N GLY A 104 -7.18 5.32 -6.09
CA GLY A 104 -6.29 5.52 -4.95
C GLY A 104 -6.68 4.78 -3.66
N TYR A 105 -7.71 3.94 -3.66
CA TYR A 105 -8.10 3.10 -2.52
C TYR A 105 -7.10 1.94 -2.36
N ALA A 106 -7.03 1.07 -3.38
CA ALA A 106 -6.19 -0.13 -3.34
C ALA A 106 -4.69 0.20 -3.21
N SER A 107 -4.20 1.25 -3.89
CA SER A 107 -2.79 1.64 -3.81
C SER A 107 -2.44 2.19 -2.43
N SER A 108 -3.37 2.88 -1.74
CA SER A 108 -3.13 3.33 -0.36
C SER A 108 -2.93 2.16 0.59
N LEU A 109 -3.79 1.13 0.50
CA LEU A 109 -3.69 -0.06 1.34
C LEU A 109 -2.47 -0.92 0.98
N ALA A 110 -2.09 -0.94 -0.30
CA ALA A 110 -0.87 -1.60 -0.78
C ALA A 110 0.41 -1.05 -0.14
N VAL A 111 0.52 0.27 -0.03
CA VAL A 111 1.70 0.92 0.58
C VAL A 111 1.92 0.43 2.02
N VAL A 112 0.84 0.15 2.76
CA VAL A 112 0.95 -0.36 4.14
C VAL A 112 1.64 -1.72 4.19
N SER A 113 1.20 -2.68 3.37
CA SER A 113 1.78 -4.02 3.39
C SER A 113 3.20 -4.04 2.83
N LEU A 114 3.48 -3.26 1.78
CA LEU A 114 4.83 -3.11 1.26
C LEU A 114 5.80 -2.52 2.30
N ARG A 115 5.39 -1.47 3.03
CA ARG A 115 6.23 -0.91 4.11
C ARG A 115 6.49 -1.87 5.27
N GLN A 116 5.62 -2.85 5.48
CA GLN A 116 5.85 -3.90 6.48
C GLN A 116 6.92 -4.90 6.04
N LEU A 117 7.12 -5.07 4.73
CA LEU A 117 8.18 -5.90 4.16
C LEU A 117 9.55 -5.21 4.18
N GLY A 118 9.57 -3.88 4.37
CA GLY A 118 10.77 -3.04 4.32
C GLY A 118 11.02 -2.43 2.96
#